data_AF-A0A376MWH7-F1
#
_entry.id   AF-A0A376MWH7-F1
#
_cell.length_a   1.000
_cell.length_b   1.000
_cell.length_c   1.000
_cell.angle_alpha   90.00
_cell.angle_beta   90.00
_cell.angle_gamma   90.00
#
_symmetry.space_group_name_H-M   'P 1'
#
loop_
_entity.id
_entity.type
_entity.pdbx_description
1 polymer ?
#
loop_
_entity_poly.entity_id
_entity_poly.type
_entity_poly.pdbx_seq_one_letter_code
_entity_poly.pdbx_strand_id
1 'polypeptide(L)' 'MLTVRKSRRWRGNRLSDGAPLTVYPGEVPARLPGQAFWDKQGFQFEAFRPQVMDVDKPLPHIRLDAALEFLIGDKLR' A
#
# COMPACT_ATOMS: atom_id res chain seq x y z
N MET A 1 12.92 -26.01 -10.35
CA MET A 1 12.02 -25.15 -11.13
C MET A 1 11.16 -24.37 -10.15
N LEU A 2 11.63 -23.20 -9.70
CA LEU A 2 10.95 -22.39 -8.68
C LEU A 2 9.91 -21.50 -9.36
N THR A 3 8.63 -21.81 -9.15
CA THR A 3 7.51 -20.94 -9.53
C THR A 3 7.60 -19.65 -8.72
N VAL A 4 8.10 -18.58 -9.34
CA VAL A 4 8.01 -17.23 -8.79
C VAL A 4 6.54 -16.81 -8.87
N ARG A 5 5.79 -17.00 -7.77
CA ARG A 5 4.47 -16.39 -7.62
C ARG A 5 4.65 -14.89 -7.80
N LYS A 6 3.88 -14.29 -8.70
CA LYS A 6 3.94 -12.87 -9.10
C LYS A 6 3.77 -11.96 -7.88
N SER A 7 4.86 -11.64 -7.19
CA SER A 7 4.89 -10.75 -6.04
C SER A 7 4.49 -9.35 -6.51
N ARG A 8 3.38 -8.80 -6.00
CA ARG A 8 2.97 -7.43 -6.31
C ARG A 8 4.08 -6.49 -5.84
N ARG A 9 4.77 -5.85 -6.77
CA ARG A 9 5.78 -4.82 -6.48
C ARG A 9 5.12 -3.46 -6.45
N TRP A 10 5.56 -2.63 -5.52
CA TRP A 10 5.12 -1.25 -5.37
C TRP A 10 6.28 -0.37 -5.85
N ARG A 11 5.99 0.67 -6.62
CA ARG A 11 7.00 1.61 -7.11
C ARG A 11 6.59 3.02 -6.74
N GLY A 12 7.56 3.85 -6.36
CA GLY A 12 7.36 5.26 -6.08
C GLY A 12 8.69 5.93 -5.76
N ASN A 13 8.63 7.05 -5.07
CA ASN A 13 9.81 7.78 -4.61
C ASN A 13 9.77 7.84 -3.09
N ARG A 14 10.91 7.61 -2.42
CA ARG A 14 10.99 7.61 -0.95
C ARG A 14 10.79 9.02 -0.40
N LEU A 15 10.08 9.14 0.72
CA LEU A 15 9.78 10.42 1.35
C LEU A 15 11.02 11.20 1.79
N SER A 16 12.00 10.54 2.39
CA SER A 16 13.17 11.17 3.00
C SER A 16 14.09 11.89 2.01
N ASP A 17 14.32 11.31 0.83
CA ASP A 17 15.34 11.75 -0.13
C ASP A 17 14.80 11.94 -1.56
N GLY A 18 13.58 11.50 -1.85
CA GLY A 18 13.00 11.52 -3.19
C GLY A 18 13.56 10.48 -4.16
N ALA A 19 14.43 9.58 -3.69
CA ALA A 19 15.04 8.56 -4.52
C ALA A 19 13.98 7.55 -5.03
N PRO A 20 14.12 7.02 -6.26
CA PRO A 20 13.26 5.96 -6.75
C PRO A 20 13.34 4.72 -5.86
N LEU A 21 12.18 4.16 -5.51
CA LEU A 21 12.03 3.02 -4.61
C LEU A 21 11.13 1.97 -5.25
N THR A 22 11.60 0.72 -5.27
CA THR A 22 10.77 -0.45 -5.60
C THR A 22 10.70 -1.35 -4.38
N VAL A 23 9.51 -1.53 -3.83
CA VAL A 23 9.27 -2.37 -2.66
C VAL A 23 8.60 -3.67 -3.09
N TYR A 24 9.16 -4.77 -2.59
CA TYR A 24 8.49 -6.07 -2.59
C TYR A 24 7.93 -6.25 -1.18
N PRO A 25 6.65 -5.90 -0.95
CA PRO A 25 6.05 -6.17 0.34
C PRO A 25 6.18 -7.68 0.57
N GLY A 26 6.80 -8.06 1.69
CA GLY A 26 6.80 -9.43 2.14
C GLY A 26 5.38 -9.91 2.42
N GLU A 27 5.25 -11.07 3.05
CA GLU A 27 3.93 -11.54 3.45
C GLU A 27 3.43 -10.70 4.63
N VAL A 28 2.28 -10.05 4.45
CA VAL A 28 1.53 -9.46 5.56
C VAL A 28 0.75 -10.60 6.22
N PRO A 29 1.03 -10.96 7.49
CA PRO A 29 0.33 -12.02 8.17
C PRO A 29 -1.18 -11.75 8.21
N ALA A 30 -1.99 -12.74 7.88
CA ALA A 30 -3.46 -12.63 7.95
C ALA A 30 -3.99 -12.60 9.40
N ARG A 31 -3.14 -12.87 10.39
CA ARG A 31 -3.46 -12.90 11.82
C ARG A 31 -2.36 -12.20 12.60
N LEU A 32 -2.68 -11.80 13.84
CA LEU A 32 -1.72 -11.14 14.71
C LEU A 32 -0.47 -12.05 14.90
N PRO A 33 0.73 -11.58 14.53
CA PRO A 33 1.93 -12.38 14.70
C PRO A 33 2.28 -12.51 16.19
N GLY A 34 2.84 -13.67 16.56
CA GLY A 34 3.33 -13.92 17.93
C GLY A 34 4.61 -13.13 18.24
N GLN A 35 5.00 -13.10 19.52
CA GLN A 35 6.07 -12.23 20.02
C GLN A 35 7.41 -12.39 19.29
N ALA A 36 7.79 -13.63 18.94
CA ALA A 36 9.02 -13.93 18.21
C ALA A 36 9.14 -13.26 16.83
N PHE A 37 8.04 -12.82 16.22
CA PHE A 37 8.06 -12.07 14.96
C PHE A 37 8.63 -10.65 15.13
N TRP A 38 8.27 -10.01 16.24
CA TRP A 38 8.71 -8.64 16.55
C TRP A 38 10.20 -8.60 16.91
N ASP A 39 10.70 -9.64 17.57
CA ASP A 39 12.12 -9.74 17.95
C ASP A 39 13.06 -9.94 16.75
N LYS A 40 12.56 -10.59 15.68
CA LYS A 40 13.41 -11.04 14.56
C LYS A 40 13.28 -10.22 13.29
N GLN A 41 12.08 -9.76 12.95
CA GLN A 41 11.80 -9.24 11.61
C GLN A 41 11.03 -7.92 11.62
N GLY A 42 9.98 -7.83 12.45
CA GLY A 42 9.08 -6.68 12.45
C GLY A 42 8.50 -6.39 11.06
N PHE A 43 7.98 -5.17 10.89
CA PHE A 43 7.54 -4.67 9.58
C PHE A 43 8.38 -3.47 9.16
N GLN A 44 8.84 -3.47 7.90
CA GLN A 44 9.41 -2.30 7.27
C GLN A 44 8.37 -1.66 6.35
N PHE A 45 7.81 -0.54 6.80
CA PHE A 45 6.92 0.29 6.00
C PHE A 45 7.68 1.53 5.54
N GLU A 46 7.97 1.60 4.24
CA GLU A 46 8.59 2.77 3.63
C GLU A 46 7.51 3.78 3.25
N ALA A 47 7.71 5.04 3.65
CA ALA A 47 6.82 6.13 3.27
C ALA A 47 7.17 6.62 1.86
N PHE A 48 6.16 6.64 0.98
CA PHE A 48 6.29 7.17 -0.38
C PHE A 48 5.95 8.67 -0.41
N ARG A 49 6.63 9.41 -1.28
CA ARG A 49 6.23 10.78 -1.62
C ARG A 49 4.89 10.77 -2.36
N PRO A 50 4.05 11.80 -2.15
CA PRO A 50 2.92 12.05 -3.04
C PRO A 50 3.40 12.10 -4.49
N GLN A 51 2.64 11.50 -5.39
CA GLN A 51 2.92 11.60 -6.82
C GLN A 51 2.70 13.04 -7.27
N VAL A 52 3.60 13.55 -8.13
CA VAL A 52 3.37 14.83 -8.80
C VAL A 52 2.25 14.62 -9.80
N MET A 53 1.16 15.35 -9.60
CA MET A 53 -0.10 15.19 -10.31
C MET A 53 -0.59 16.55 -10.78
N ASP A 54 -1.29 16.54 -11.91
CA ASP A 54 -2.00 17.70 -12.41
C ASP A 54 -3.21 18.00 -11.51
N VAL A 55 -3.48 19.27 -11.24
CA VAL A 55 -4.52 19.72 -10.30
C VAL A 55 -5.92 19.35 -10.82
N ASP A 56 -6.09 19.35 -12.13
CA ASP A 56 -7.39 19.08 -12.77
C ASP A 56 -7.62 17.58 -13.02
N LYS A 57 -6.75 16.71 -12.51
CA LYS A 57 -6.89 15.25 -12.64
C LYS A 57 -7.32 14.60 -11.33
N PRO A 58 -8.27 13.64 -11.40
CA PRO A 58 -8.67 12.90 -10.21
C PRO A 58 -7.48 12.14 -9.62
N LEU A 59 -7.35 12.22 -8.29
CA LEU A 59 -6.32 11.50 -7.57
C LEU A 59 -6.58 9.99 -7.63
N PRO A 60 -5.56 9.17 -7.95
CA PRO A 60 -5.69 7.73 -7.82
C PRO A 60 -5.91 7.39 -6.35
N HIS A 61 -6.91 6.56 -6.10
CA HIS A 61 -7.30 6.17 -4.75
C HIS A 61 -7.51 4.66 -4.69
N ILE A 62 -7.43 4.12 -3.48
CA ILE A 62 -7.68 2.70 -3.22
C ILE A 62 -8.97 2.61 -2.43
N ARG A 63 -10.01 2.01 -3.02
CA ARG A 63 -11.28 1.65 -2.38
C ARG A 63 -12.09 2.82 -1.79
N LEU A 64 -11.87 4.05 -2.26
CA LEU A 64 -12.68 5.20 -1.83
C LEU A 64 -14.13 5.06 -2.30
N ASP A 65 -14.35 4.49 -3.48
CA ASP A 65 -15.65 4.07 -4.00
C ASP A 65 -16.42 3.19 -3.02
N ALA A 66 -15.79 2.13 -2.50
CA ALA A 66 -16.41 1.24 -1.52
C ALA A 66 -16.68 1.93 -0.19
N ALA A 67 -15.82 2.87 0.23
CA ALA A 67 -16.04 3.67 1.42
C ALA A 67 -17.24 4.61 1.25
N LEU A 68 -17.37 5.26 0.09
CA LEU A 68 -18.50 6.13 -0.22
C LEU A 68 -19.81 5.34 -0.29
N GLU A 69 -19.83 4.18 -0.95
CA GLU A 69 -21.00 3.31 -1.00
C GLU A 69 -21.47 2.92 0.41
N PHE A 70 -20.54 2.55 1.30
CA PHE A 70 -20.87 2.19 2.68
C PHE A 70 -21.42 3.37 3.50
N LEU A 71 -20.85 4.57 3.32
CA LEU A 71 -21.17 5.73 4.15
C LEU A 71 -22.45 6.46 3.71
N ILE A 72 -22.68 6.58 2.39
CA ILE A 72 -23.75 7.41 1.83
C ILE A 72 -24.57 6.72 0.73
N GLY A 73 -24.24 5.48 0.37
CA GLY A 73 -24.95 4.75 -0.71
C GLY A 73 -26.43 4.52 -0.42
N ASP A 74 -26.83 4.45 0.87
CA ASP A 74 -28.24 4.32 1.24
C ASP A 74 -29.05 5.62 1.03
N LYS A 75 -28.39 6.78 0.97
CA LYS A 75 -29.02 8.11 0.79
C LYS A 75 -29.10 8.57 -0.66
N LEU A 76 -28.40 7.90 -1.57
CA LEU A 76 -28.28 8.28 -2.98
C LEU A 76 -29.14 7.41 -3.92
N ARG A 77 -30.12 6.68 -3.36
CA ARG A 77 -31.12 5.93 -4.13
C ARG A 77 -32.26 6.81 -4.64
#